data_AF-A0A7S0RR83-F1
#
_entry.id   AF-A0A7S0RR83-F1
#
_cell.length_a   1.000
_cell.length_b   1.000
_cell.length_c   1.000
_cell.angle_alpha   90.00
_cell.angle_beta   90.00
_cell.angle_gamma   90.00
#
_symmetry.space_group_name_H-M   'P 1'
#
loop_
_entity.id
_entity.type
_entity.pdbx_description
1 polymer ?
#
loop_
_entity_poly.entity_id
_entity_poly.type
_entity_poly.pdbx_seq_one_letter_code
_entity_poly.pdbx_strand_id
1 'polypeptide(L)'
;AKKSKADHDKAVKELEAQLAAASGAAKEVEVLRAQLQAARGGAAAEAGELRGEVEGLRAELARVRGEAADSARALGTKEKELETAQALLAEYKSLGAAREGAAAAAAAKAEDALKRAQLEHEHALSKLSERLRAREVEAESLGQQLAKAEAAAAEATKARASAAGSSSAELAAAKAEAEAAREEAAALKKELEGERTKLAKALEESKKRLAKAA
;
A
#
# COMPACT_ATOMS: atom_id res chain seq x y z
N ALA A 1 -115.30 -8.79 -79.59
CA ALA A 1 -114.86 -7.44 -79.17
C ALA A 1 -114.55 -7.35 -77.67
N LYS A 2 -115.50 -7.58 -76.75
CA LYS A 2 -115.26 -7.38 -75.30
C LYS A 2 -114.19 -8.29 -74.66
N LYS A 3 -114.05 -9.55 -75.10
CA LYS A 3 -113.07 -10.52 -74.53
C LYS A 3 -111.61 -10.17 -74.86
N SER A 4 -111.33 -9.79 -76.11
CA SER A 4 -109.99 -9.37 -76.57
C SER A 4 -109.50 -8.08 -75.89
N LYS A 5 -110.39 -7.16 -75.52
CA LYS A 5 -110.03 -5.97 -74.74
C LYS A 5 -109.60 -6.33 -73.31
N ALA A 6 -110.32 -7.25 -72.66
CA ALA A 6 -109.97 -7.71 -71.31
C ALA A 6 -108.63 -8.47 -71.28
N ASP A 7 -108.33 -9.29 -72.30
CA ASP A 7 -107.05 -9.98 -72.41
C ASP A 7 -105.89 -9.00 -72.65
N HIS A 8 -106.12 -7.96 -73.46
CA HIS A 8 -105.14 -6.90 -73.68
C HIS A 8 -104.89 -6.06 -72.42
N ASP A 9 -105.94 -5.67 -71.69
CA ASP A 9 -105.83 -4.93 -70.44
C ASP A 9 -105.10 -5.76 -69.36
N LYS A 10 -105.28 -7.09 -69.35
CA LYS A 10 -104.54 -8.01 -68.46
C LYS A 10 -103.06 -8.07 -68.82
N ALA A 11 -102.73 -8.20 -70.10
CA ALA A 11 -101.34 -8.21 -70.57
C ALA A 11 -100.61 -6.88 -70.29
N VAL A 12 -101.30 -5.75 -70.43
CA VAL A 12 -100.75 -4.42 -70.09
C VAL A 12 -100.45 -4.32 -68.60
N LYS A 13 -101.38 -4.73 -67.72
CA LYS A 13 -101.15 -4.74 -66.27
C LYS A 13 -100.00 -5.66 -65.85
N GLU A 14 -99.84 -6.80 -66.52
CA GLU A 14 -98.74 -7.72 -66.25
C GLU A 14 -97.39 -7.13 -66.70
N LEU A 15 -97.34 -6.47 -67.85
CA LEU A 15 -96.15 -5.74 -68.31
C LEU A 15 -95.81 -4.55 -67.40
N GLU A 16 -96.81 -3.80 -66.92
CA GLU A 16 -96.62 -2.72 -65.94
C GLU A 16 -96.05 -3.27 -64.61
N ALA A 17 -96.57 -4.42 -64.14
CA ALA A 17 -96.05 -5.08 -62.95
C ALA A 17 -94.61 -5.59 -63.14
N GLN A 18 -94.30 -6.16 -64.31
CA GLN A 18 -92.94 -6.59 -64.65
C GLN A 18 -91.98 -5.40 -64.77
N LEU A 19 -92.42 -4.28 -65.34
CA LEU A 19 -91.62 -3.05 -65.44
C LEU A 19 -91.35 -2.45 -64.05
N ALA A 20 -92.36 -2.44 -63.17
CA ALA A 20 -92.20 -2.00 -61.79
C ALA A 20 -91.22 -2.91 -61.01
N ALA A 21 -91.32 -4.23 -61.18
CA ALA A 21 -90.38 -5.18 -60.58
C ALA A 21 -88.96 -5.02 -61.12
N ALA A 22 -88.79 -4.86 -62.44
CA ALA A 22 -87.49 -4.61 -63.06
C ALA A 22 -86.87 -3.29 -62.60
N SER A 23 -87.68 -2.23 -62.43
CA SER A 23 -87.23 -0.94 -61.89
C SER A 23 -86.82 -1.05 -60.42
N GLY A 24 -87.54 -1.85 -59.62
CA GLY A 24 -87.16 -2.17 -58.24
C GLY A 24 -85.83 -2.91 -58.15
N ALA A 25 -85.65 -3.95 -58.95
CA ALA A 25 -84.41 -4.72 -59.02
C ALA A 25 -83.22 -3.86 -59.52
N ALA A 26 -83.44 -2.97 -60.49
CA ALA A 26 -82.39 -2.06 -60.95
C ALA A 26 -81.88 -1.13 -59.84
N LYS A 27 -82.79 -0.57 -59.03
CA LYS A 27 -82.43 0.25 -57.86
C LYS A 27 -81.67 -0.56 -56.80
N GLU A 28 -82.09 -1.80 -56.55
CA GLU A 28 -81.40 -2.68 -55.60
C GLU A 28 -79.97 -3.00 -56.08
N VAL A 29 -79.78 -3.26 -57.36
CA VAL A 29 -78.44 -3.46 -57.96
C VAL A 29 -77.57 -2.21 -57.80
N GLU A 30 -78.12 -1.00 -57.97
CA GLU A 30 -77.39 0.25 -57.73
C GLU A 30 -76.96 0.40 -56.28
N VAL A 31 -77.85 0.09 -55.32
CA VAL A 31 -77.53 0.10 -53.88
C VAL A 31 -76.44 -0.91 -53.55
N LEU A 32 -76.55 -2.15 -54.05
CA LEU A 32 -75.55 -3.20 -53.82
C LEU A 32 -74.18 -2.83 -54.44
N ARG A 33 -74.17 -2.20 -55.61
CA ARG A 33 -72.93 -1.69 -56.23
C ARG A 33 -72.29 -0.60 -55.37
N ALA A 34 -73.08 0.34 -54.85
CA ALA A 34 -72.58 1.38 -53.97
C ALA A 34 -72.01 0.79 -52.67
N GLN A 35 -72.71 -0.16 -52.05
CA GLN A 35 -72.24 -0.87 -50.86
C GLN A 35 -70.95 -1.66 -51.11
N LEU A 36 -70.86 -2.36 -52.24
CA LEU A 36 -69.64 -3.09 -52.63
C LEU A 36 -68.46 -2.14 -52.87
N GLN A 37 -68.70 -0.99 -53.50
CA GLN A 37 -67.67 0.03 -53.71
C GLN A 37 -67.19 0.63 -52.38
N ALA A 38 -68.12 0.93 -51.46
CA ALA A 38 -67.78 1.40 -50.12
C ALA A 38 -66.96 0.36 -49.34
N ALA A 39 -67.38 -0.92 -49.35
CA ALA A 39 -66.66 -2.00 -48.69
C ALA A 39 -65.25 -2.21 -49.27
N ARG A 40 -65.09 -2.15 -50.60
CA ARG A 40 -63.78 -2.22 -51.27
C ARG A 40 -62.88 -1.04 -50.89
N GLY A 41 -63.44 0.17 -50.82
CA GLY A 41 -62.72 1.37 -50.40
C GLY A 41 -62.25 1.25 -48.95
N GLY A 42 -63.12 0.81 -48.05
CA GLY A 42 -62.78 0.56 -46.64
C GLY A 42 -61.69 -0.49 -46.47
N ALA A 43 -61.82 -1.64 -47.13
CA ALA A 43 -60.81 -2.69 -47.08
C ALA A 43 -59.45 -2.25 -47.66
N ALA A 44 -59.45 -1.42 -48.70
CA ALA A 44 -58.22 -0.86 -49.27
C ALA A 44 -57.53 0.12 -48.30
N ALA A 45 -58.31 0.95 -47.59
CA ALA A 45 -57.79 1.87 -46.58
C ALA A 45 -57.17 1.10 -45.40
N GLU A 46 -57.90 0.13 -44.85
CA GLU A 46 -57.43 -0.71 -43.74
C GLU A 46 -56.16 -1.51 -44.13
N ALA A 47 -56.12 -2.06 -45.35
CA ALA A 47 -54.93 -2.73 -45.86
C ALA A 47 -53.73 -1.78 -46.01
N GLY A 48 -53.96 -0.49 -46.27
CA GLY A 48 -52.92 0.55 -46.30
C GLY A 48 -52.39 0.86 -44.91
N GLU A 49 -53.28 1.03 -43.93
CA GLU A 49 -52.92 1.27 -42.53
C GLU A 49 -52.10 0.12 -41.94
N LEU A 50 -52.56 -1.12 -42.13
CA LEU A 50 -51.86 -2.32 -41.66
C LEU A 50 -50.47 -2.48 -42.29
N ARG A 51 -50.32 -2.12 -43.58
CA ARG A 51 -48.99 -2.12 -44.23
C ARG A 51 -48.05 -1.10 -43.59
N GLY A 52 -48.55 0.11 -43.33
CA GLY A 52 -47.78 1.14 -42.65
C GLY A 52 -47.35 0.72 -41.24
N GLU A 53 -48.25 0.09 -40.48
CA GLU A 53 -47.94 -0.44 -39.15
C GLU A 53 -46.88 -1.55 -39.21
N VAL A 54 -46.99 -2.49 -40.16
CA VAL A 54 -45.99 -3.55 -40.36
C VAL A 54 -44.62 -2.97 -40.72
N GLU A 55 -44.57 -1.94 -41.55
CA GLU A 55 -43.32 -1.25 -41.88
C GLU A 55 -42.73 -0.53 -40.67
N GLY A 56 -43.55 0.14 -39.87
CA GLY A 56 -43.15 0.78 -38.61
C GLY A 56 -42.57 -0.21 -37.61
N LEU A 57 -43.27 -1.33 -37.36
CA LEU A 57 -42.81 -2.39 -36.46
C LEU A 57 -41.51 -3.05 -36.94
N ARG A 58 -41.33 -3.21 -38.25
CA ARG A 58 -40.06 -3.71 -38.82
C ARG A 58 -38.90 -2.74 -38.58
N ALA A 59 -39.13 -1.45 -38.74
CA ALA A 59 -38.12 -0.42 -38.47
C ALA A 59 -37.76 -0.39 -36.97
N GLU A 60 -38.75 -0.46 -36.08
CA GLU A 60 -38.53 -0.50 -34.64
C GLU A 60 -37.77 -1.77 -34.22
N LEU A 61 -38.14 -2.93 -34.74
CA LEU A 61 -37.43 -4.18 -34.49
C LEU A 61 -35.96 -4.11 -34.94
N ALA A 62 -35.69 -3.48 -36.09
CA ALA A 62 -34.33 -3.27 -36.57
C ALA A 62 -33.53 -2.34 -35.63
N ARG A 63 -34.15 -1.26 -35.15
CA ARG A 63 -33.55 -0.34 -34.17
C ARG A 63 -33.18 -1.05 -32.87
N VAL A 64 -34.13 -1.77 -32.27
CA VAL A 64 -33.93 -2.50 -31.00
C VAL A 64 -32.85 -3.57 -31.14
N ARG A 65 -32.77 -4.26 -32.28
CA ARG A 65 -31.69 -5.22 -32.56
C ARG A 65 -30.32 -4.55 -32.63
N GLY A 66 -30.24 -3.35 -33.22
CA GLY A 66 -29.02 -2.55 -33.22
C GLY A 66 -28.57 -2.18 -31.82
N GLU A 67 -29.49 -1.62 -31.01
CA GLU A 67 -29.24 -1.22 -29.63
C GLU A 67 -28.81 -2.40 -28.74
N ALA A 68 -29.44 -3.57 -28.93
CA ALA A 68 -29.05 -4.79 -28.23
C ALA A 68 -27.63 -5.26 -28.62
N ALA A 69 -27.27 -5.18 -29.90
CA ALA A 69 -25.93 -5.54 -30.37
C ALA A 69 -24.85 -4.60 -29.81
N ASP A 70 -25.13 -3.29 -29.78
CA ASP A 70 -24.21 -2.31 -29.21
C ASP A 70 -24.07 -2.45 -27.69
N SER A 71 -25.18 -2.73 -26.99
CA SER A 71 -25.16 -3.04 -25.56
C SER A 71 -24.32 -4.28 -25.25
N ALA A 72 -24.45 -5.34 -26.06
CA ALA A 72 -23.65 -6.55 -25.91
C ALA A 72 -22.13 -6.29 -26.12
N ARG A 73 -21.77 -5.45 -27.10
CA ARG A 73 -20.38 -5.04 -27.33
C ARG A 73 -19.83 -4.22 -26.16
N ALA A 74 -20.62 -3.28 -25.64
CA ALA A 74 -20.25 -2.47 -24.49
C ALA A 74 -20.04 -3.33 -23.25
N LEU A 75 -20.93 -4.28 -23.00
CA LEU A 75 -20.84 -5.22 -21.89
C LEU A 75 -19.57 -6.07 -21.98
N GLY A 76 -19.27 -6.65 -23.14
CA GLY A 76 -18.04 -7.42 -23.34
C GLY A 76 -16.76 -6.58 -23.20
N THR A 77 -16.82 -5.27 -23.45
CA THR A 77 -15.69 -4.36 -23.20
C THR A 77 -15.53 -4.12 -21.69
N LYS A 78 -16.62 -3.89 -20.97
CA LYS A 78 -16.61 -3.70 -19.51
C LYS A 78 -16.18 -4.95 -18.76
N GLU A 79 -16.52 -6.14 -19.24
CA GLU A 79 -16.04 -7.41 -18.67
C GLU A 79 -14.52 -7.53 -18.78
N LYS A 80 -13.92 -7.20 -19.93
CA LYS A 80 -12.45 -7.19 -20.10
C LYS A 80 -11.76 -6.14 -19.22
N GLU A 81 -12.35 -4.96 -19.08
CA GLU A 81 -11.85 -3.93 -18.16
C GLU A 81 -11.89 -4.43 -16.72
N LEU A 82 -12.96 -5.14 -16.32
CA LEU A 82 -13.10 -5.73 -14.99
C LEU A 82 -12.04 -6.82 -14.74
N GLU A 83 -11.83 -7.73 -15.69
CA GLU A 83 -10.77 -8.75 -15.62
C GLU A 83 -9.39 -8.11 -15.44
N THR A 84 -9.11 -7.06 -16.22
CA THR A 84 -7.84 -6.31 -16.13
C THR A 84 -7.68 -5.65 -14.76
N ALA A 85 -8.73 -5.01 -14.24
CA ALA A 85 -8.72 -4.37 -12.93
C ALA A 85 -8.52 -5.39 -11.80
N GLN A 86 -9.13 -6.57 -11.90
CA GLN A 86 -8.94 -7.66 -10.94
C GLN A 86 -7.50 -8.20 -10.95
N ALA A 87 -6.90 -8.36 -12.13
CA ALA A 87 -5.50 -8.77 -12.26
C ALA A 87 -4.54 -7.74 -11.61
N LEU A 88 -4.73 -6.45 -11.88
CA LEU A 88 -3.95 -5.37 -11.27
C LEU A 88 -4.11 -5.35 -9.74
N LEU A 89 -5.32 -5.54 -9.23
CA LEU A 89 -5.57 -5.61 -7.79
C LEU A 89 -4.83 -6.78 -7.14
N ALA A 90 -4.77 -7.94 -7.79
CA ALA A 90 -4.01 -9.09 -7.31
C ALA A 90 -2.50 -8.79 -7.29
N GLU A 91 -1.98 -8.13 -8.34
CA GLU A 91 -0.59 -7.71 -8.41
C GLU A 91 -0.23 -6.72 -7.28
N TYR A 92 -1.05 -5.69 -7.06
CA TYR A 92 -0.84 -4.72 -5.97
C TYR A 92 -0.85 -5.39 -4.59
N LYS A 93 -1.75 -6.35 -4.35
CA LYS A 93 -1.76 -7.12 -3.10
C LYS A 93 -0.46 -7.91 -2.91
N SER A 94 0.02 -8.57 -3.97
CA SER A 94 1.29 -9.32 -3.92
C SER A 94 2.49 -8.40 -3.64
N LEU A 95 2.53 -7.22 -4.27
CA LEU A 95 3.59 -6.23 -4.06
C LEU A 95 3.54 -5.65 -2.65
N GLY A 96 2.33 -5.40 -2.13
CA GLY A 96 2.13 -4.97 -0.75
C GLY A 96 2.69 -5.98 0.24
N ALA A 97 2.30 -7.24 0.12
CA ALA A 97 2.81 -8.32 0.97
C ALA A 97 4.34 -8.50 0.87
N ALA A 98 4.90 -8.39 -0.34
CA ALA A 98 6.34 -8.45 -0.53
C ALA A 98 7.08 -7.29 0.15
N ARG A 99 6.53 -6.07 0.08
CA ARG A 99 7.10 -4.89 0.75
C ARG A 99 7.01 -4.99 2.26
N GLU A 100 5.87 -5.46 2.79
CA GLU A 100 5.70 -5.70 4.22
C GLU A 100 6.69 -6.75 4.72
N GLY A 101 6.86 -7.86 4.00
CA GLY A 101 7.85 -8.88 4.32
C GLY A 101 9.29 -8.35 4.28
N ALA A 102 9.62 -7.54 3.27
CA ALA A 102 10.94 -6.90 3.18
C ALA A 102 11.19 -5.90 4.31
N ALA A 103 10.19 -5.11 4.68
CA ALA A 103 10.27 -4.16 5.79
C ALA A 103 10.44 -4.89 7.14
N ALA A 104 9.68 -5.95 7.38
CA ALA A 104 9.83 -6.78 8.57
C ALA A 104 11.22 -7.43 8.66
N ALA A 105 11.75 -7.94 7.54
CA ALA A 105 13.09 -8.50 7.48
C ALA A 105 14.19 -7.44 7.70
N ALA A 106 14.00 -6.22 7.20
CA ALA A 106 14.91 -5.10 7.44
C ALA A 106 14.90 -4.67 8.91
N ALA A 107 13.72 -4.58 9.53
CA ALA A 107 13.57 -4.27 10.95
C ALA A 107 14.25 -5.33 11.82
N ALA A 108 14.03 -6.62 11.55
CA ALA A 108 14.69 -7.71 12.27
C ALA A 108 16.22 -7.64 12.16
N LYS A 109 16.75 -7.35 10.96
CA LYS A 109 18.20 -7.17 10.76
C LYS A 109 18.75 -5.96 11.52
N ALA A 110 18.00 -4.86 11.58
CA ALA A 110 18.40 -3.67 12.34
C ALA A 110 18.41 -3.95 13.84
N GLU A 111 17.39 -4.64 14.36
CA GLU A 111 17.35 -5.06 15.77
C GLU A 111 18.51 -5.98 16.14
N ASP A 112 18.84 -6.96 15.28
CA ASP A 112 19.96 -7.86 15.50
C ASP A 112 21.30 -7.11 15.47
N ALA A 113 21.47 -6.15 14.56
CA ALA A 113 22.65 -5.31 14.50
C ALA A 113 22.79 -4.44 15.75
N LEU A 114 21.69 -3.87 16.25
CA LEU A 114 21.68 -3.08 17.48
C LEU A 114 22.06 -3.94 18.70
N LYS A 115 21.49 -5.14 18.84
CA LYS A 115 21.83 -6.09 19.92
C LYS A 115 23.32 -6.47 19.90
N ARG A 116 23.89 -6.74 18.71
CA ARG A 116 25.33 -7.02 18.57
C ARG A 116 26.18 -5.82 18.98
N ALA A 117 25.83 -4.63 18.53
CA ALA A 117 26.55 -3.40 18.89
C ALA A 117 26.49 -3.12 20.41
N GLN A 118 25.36 -3.41 21.06
CA GLN A 118 25.21 -3.32 22.52
C GLN A 118 26.11 -4.32 23.24
N LEU A 119 26.12 -5.60 22.83
CA LEU A 119 26.98 -6.62 23.44
C LEU A 119 28.47 -6.30 23.27
N GLU A 120 28.87 -5.85 22.08
CA GLU A 120 30.25 -5.40 21.83
C GLU A 120 30.62 -4.20 22.71
N HIS A 121 29.69 -3.28 22.94
CA HIS A 121 29.89 -2.14 23.82
C HIS A 121 30.06 -2.56 25.28
N GLU A 122 29.18 -3.40 25.80
CA GLU A 122 29.24 -3.91 27.18
C GLU A 122 30.55 -4.65 27.44
N HIS A 123 30.98 -5.47 26.48
CA HIS A 123 32.26 -6.18 26.56
C HIS A 123 33.46 -5.20 26.54
N ALA A 124 33.45 -4.19 25.67
CA ALA A 124 34.52 -3.19 25.61
C ALA A 124 34.60 -2.35 26.90
N LEU A 125 33.45 -1.96 27.47
CA LEU A 125 33.40 -1.25 28.74
C LEU A 125 33.92 -2.11 29.88
N SER A 126 33.48 -3.36 29.98
CA SER A 126 33.93 -4.28 31.02
C SER A 126 35.46 -4.42 30.99
N LYS A 127 36.05 -4.62 29.81
CA LYS A 127 37.50 -4.72 29.62
C LYS A 127 38.26 -3.45 30.01
N LEU A 128 37.71 -2.27 29.71
CA LEU A 128 38.32 -0.99 30.09
C LEU A 128 38.20 -0.74 31.59
N SER A 129 37.07 -1.07 32.21
CA SER A 129 36.86 -0.96 33.66
C SER A 129 37.79 -1.89 34.43
N GLU A 130 38.02 -3.12 33.95
CA GLU A 130 39.00 -4.04 34.54
C GLU A 130 40.43 -3.47 34.49
N ARG A 131 40.85 -2.92 33.34
CA ARG A 131 42.16 -2.28 33.21
C ARG A 131 42.32 -1.08 34.14
N LEU A 132 41.31 -0.21 34.19
CA LEU A 132 41.33 0.95 35.07
C LEU A 132 41.47 0.53 36.53
N ARG A 133 40.72 -0.47 36.99
CA ARG A 133 40.84 -1.02 38.35
C ARG A 133 42.22 -1.58 38.62
N ALA A 134 42.80 -2.33 37.68
CA ALA A 134 44.16 -2.87 37.83
C ALA A 134 45.19 -1.74 37.99
N ARG A 135 45.08 -0.65 37.21
CA ARG A 135 45.94 0.52 37.34
C ARG A 135 45.72 1.31 38.62
N GLU A 136 44.49 1.43 39.09
CA GLU A 136 44.18 2.07 40.37
C GLU A 136 44.86 1.32 41.52
N VAL A 137 44.79 -0.02 41.55
CA VAL A 137 45.48 -0.86 42.53
C VAL A 137 47.01 -0.72 42.44
N GLU A 138 47.56 -0.71 41.23
CA GLU A 138 49.00 -0.51 41.01
C GLU A 138 49.48 0.86 41.52
N ALA A 139 48.72 1.92 41.21
CA ALA A 139 49.00 3.27 41.68
C ALA A 139 48.90 3.41 43.21
N GLU A 140 47.92 2.75 43.85
CA GLU A 140 47.81 2.68 45.32
C GLU A 140 49.01 1.97 45.95
N SER A 141 49.43 0.83 45.39
CA SER A 141 50.59 0.07 45.86
C SER A 141 51.86 0.92 45.81
N LEU A 142 52.13 1.59 44.70
CA LEU A 142 53.30 2.45 44.58
C LEU A 142 53.20 3.72 45.43
N GLY A 143 51.99 4.26 45.62
CA GLY A 143 51.76 5.33 46.59
C GLY A 143 52.17 4.92 48.02
N GLN A 144 51.85 3.68 48.42
CA GLN A 144 52.30 3.13 49.71
C GLN A 144 53.81 2.90 49.76
N GLN A 145 54.42 2.42 48.67
CA GLN A 145 55.88 2.25 48.59
C GLN A 145 56.61 3.59 48.70
N LEU A 146 56.14 4.61 47.98
CA LEU A 146 56.66 5.96 48.06
C LEU A 146 56.56 6.53 49.48
N ALA A 147 55.40 6.40 50.13
CA ALA A 147 55.22 6.86 51.51
C ALA A 147 56.18 6.16 52.49
N LYS A 148 56.43 4.86 52.31
CA LYS A 148 57.42 4.11 53.11
C LYS A 148 58.86 4.60 52.85
N ALA A 149 59.24 4.79 51.59
CA ALA A 149 60.56 5.30 51.21
C ALA A 149 60.81 6.72 51.76
N GLU A 150 59.81 7.60 51.68
CA GLU A 150 59.88 8.95 52.24
C GLU A 150 60.00 8.95 53.77
N ALA A 151 59.26 8.08 54.45
CA ALA A 151 59.38 7.90 55.90
C ALA A 151 60.77 7.38 56.31
N ALA A 152 61.30 6.39 55.60
CA ALA A 152 62.65 5.85 55.83
C ALA A 152 63.73 6.92 55.59
N ALA A 153 63.61 7.72 54.53
CA ALA A 153 64.51 8.84 54.26
C ALA A 153 64.45 9.92 55.37
N ALA A 154 63.25 10.26 55.87
CA ALA A 154 63.08 11.19 56.97
C ALA A 154 63.71 10.66 58.28
N GLU A 155 63.53 9.38 58.57
CA GLU A 155 64.12 8.70 59.73
C GLU A 155 65.65 8.66 59.64
N ALA A 156 66.21 8.30 58.48
CA ALA A 156 67.66 8.35 58.24
C ALA A 156 68.23 9.76 58.40
N THR A 157 67.47 10.80 58.00
CA THR A 157 67.87 12.20 58.19
C THR A 157 67.88 12.59 59.66
N LYS A 158 66.89 12.13 60.44
CA LYS A 158 66.81 12.33 61.89
C LYS A 158 67.92 11.58 62.64
N ALA A 159 68.19 10.34 62.27
CA ALA A 159 69.28 9.52 62.83
C ALA A 159 70.65 10.15 62.59
N ARG A 160 70.89 10.72 61.39
CA ARG A 160 72.11 11.48 61.08
C ARG A 160 72.23 12.78 61.87
N ALA A 161 71.12 13.44 62.19
CA ALA A 161 71.12 14.62 63.06
C ALA A 161 71.41 14.27 64.53
N SER A 162 71.11 13.03 64.96
CA SER A 162 71.35 12.56 66.33
C SER A 162 72.65 11.74 66.52
N ALA A 163 73.33 11.33 65.43
CA ALA A 163 74.57 10.56 65.49
C ALA A 163 75.65 11.17 64.58
N ALA A 164 76.82 11.50 65.15
CA ALA A 164 77.99 12.00 64.41
C ALA A 164 78.68 10.95 63.50
N GLY A 165 78.00 9.88 63.09
CA GLY A 165 78.65 8.73 62.44
C GLY A 165 77.79 7.81 61.56
N SER A 166 76.53 8.12 61.24
CA SER A 166 75.79 7.32 60.25
C SER A 166 76.26 7.66 58.84
N SER A 167 76.66 6.63 58.08
CA SER A 167 77.36 6.78 56.79
C SER A 167 76.52 7.56 55.76
N SER A 168 77.14 8.52 55.08
CA SER A 168 76.51 9.34 54.03
C SER A 168 75.90 8.51 52.88
N ALA A 169 76.28 7.24 52.77
CA ALA A 169 75.84 6.32 51.73
C ALA A 169 74.39 5.85 51.96
N GLU A 170 73.98 5.56 53.20
CA GLU A 170 72.61 5.09 53.50
C GLU A 170 71.56 6.18 53.25
N LEU A 171 71.88 7.43 53.58
CA LEU A 171 71.00 8.58 53.29
C LEU A 171 70.95 8.90 51.79
N ALA A 172 72.05 8.72 51.06
CA ALA A 172 72.07 8.87 49.61
C ALA A 172 71.24 7.77 48.92
N ALA A 173 71.35 6.52 49.40
CA ALA A 173 70.55 5.41 48.90
C ALA A 173 69.05 5.61 49.16
N ALA A 174 68.66 5.99 50.39
CA ALA A 174 67.25 6.26 50.71
C ALA A 174 66.66 7.43 49.92
N LYS A 175 67.46 8.47 49.63
CA LYS A 175 67.02 9.59 48.77
C LYS A 175 66.88 9.17 47.31
N ALA A 176 67.80 8.37 46.78
CA ALA A 176 67.71 7.83 45.43
C ALA A 176 66.50 6.90 45.26
N GLU A 177 66.21 6.07 46.26
CA GLU A 177 65.03 5.20 46.28
C GLU A 177 63.71 6.00 46.35
N ALA A 178 63.67 7.06 47.16
CA ALA A 178 62.51 7.96 47.20
C ALA A 178 62.33 8.76 45.89
N GLU A 179 63.41 9.17 45.23
CA GLU A 179 63.36 9.86 43.94
C GLU A 179 62.90 8.93 42.81
N ALA A 180 63.43 7.71 42.74
CA ALA A 180 62.97 6.68 41.80
C ALA A 180 61.47 6.35 42.00
N ALA A 181 61.02 6.19 43.26
CA ALA A 181 59.61 5.95 43.56
C ALA A 181 58.70 7.14 43.17
N ARG A 182 59.20 8.39 43.24
CA ARG A 182 58.46 9.57 42.76
C ARG A 182 58.34 9.60 41.25
N GLU A 183 59.40 9.27 40.54
CA GLU A 183 59.38 9.19 39.07
C GLU A 183 58.42 8.10 38.58
N GLU A 184 58.43 6.93 39.22
CA GLU A 184 57.53 5.81 38.90
C GLU A 184 56.05 6.16 39.22
N ALA A 185 55.78 6.80 40.36
CA ALA A 185 54.45 7.27 40.72
C ALA A 185 53.93 8.37 39.77
N ALA A 186 54.81 9.26 39.30
CA ALA A 186 54.47 10.30 38.32
C ALA A 186 54.17 9.69 36.94
N ALA A 187 54.95 8.69 36.51
CA ALA A 187 54.72 7.97 35.27
C ALA A 187 53.34 7.27 35.27
N LEU A 188 52.98 6.59 36.36
CA LEU A 188 51.70 5.89 36.43
C LEU A 188 50.49 6.81 36.58
N LYS A 189 50.61 7.96 37.27
CA LYS A 189 49.55 8.98 37.24
C LYS A 189 49.26 9.44 35.82
N LYS A 190 50.30 9.67 35.01
CA LYS A 190 50.17 10.04 33.60
C LYS A 190 49.55 8.90 32.77
N GLU A 191 49.91 7.65 33.01
CA GLU A 191 49.27 6.50 32.36
C GLU A 191 47.79 6.36 32.74
N LEU A 192 47.45 6.55 34.02
CA LEU A 192 46.09 6.49 34.55
C LEU A 192 45.19 7.60 33.97
N GLU A 193 45.70 8.83 33.87
CA GLU A 193 45.02 9.91 33.14
C GLU A 193 44.85 9.58 31.65
N GLY A 194 45.85 8.94 31.04
CA GLY A 194 45.78 8.42 29.67
C GLY A 194 44.68 7.37 29.49
N GLU A 195 44.55 6.43 30.42
CA GLU A 195 43.49 5.42 30.41
C GLU A 195 42.10 6.00 30.66
N ARG A 196 41.95 6.94 31.60
CA ARG A 196 40.70 7.70 31.80
C ARG A 196 40.26 8.43 30.54
N THR A 197 41.21 9.04 29.83
CA THR A 197 40.94 9.72 28.55
C THR A 197 40.55 8.73 27.46
N LYS A 198 41.22 7.57 27.37
CA LYS A 198 40.84 6.50 26.43
C LYS A 198 39.43 5.96 26.72
N LEU A 199 39.07 5.80 28.00
CA LEU A 199 37.76 5.34 28.41
C LEU A 199 36.66 6.37 28.07
N ALA A 200 36.92 7.66 28.30
CA ALA A 200 36.02 8.74 27.89
C ALA A 200 35.80 8.78 26.37
N LYS A 201 36.87 8.63 25.57
CA LYS A 201 36.76 8.56 24.10
C LYS A 201 36.03 7.32 23.62
N ALA A 202 36.29 6.15 24.22
CA ALA A 202 35.60 4.91 23.88
C ALA A 202 34.09 5.00 24.18
N LEU A 203 33.71 5.66 25.28
CA LEU A 203 32.31 5.96 25.60
C LEU A 203 31.66 6.87 24.55
N GLU A 204 32.35 7.92 24.11
CA GLU A 204 31.83 8.86 23.13
C GLU A 204 31.71 8.21 21.73
N GLU A 205 32.72 7.46 21.29
CA GLU A 205 32.67 6.70 20.04
C GLU A 205 31.58 5.62 20.07
N SER A 206 31.38 4.97 21.21
CA SER A 206 30.28 4.01 21.38
C SER A 206 28.91 4.67 21.24
N LYS A 207 28.69 5.81 21.91
CA LYS A 207 27.44 6.58 21.78
C LYS A 207 27.17 6.96 20.32
N LYS A 208 28.20 7.34 19.58
CA LYS A 208 28.10 7.64 18.14
C LYS A 208 27.76 6.40 17.30
N ARG A 209 28.30 5.22 17.65
CA ARG A 209 27.98 3.96 16.95
C ARG A 209 26.55 3.50 17.23
N LEU A 210 26.09 3.59 18.48
CA LEU A 210 24.71 3.29 18.86
C LEU A 210 23.72 4.25 18.18
N ALA A 211 24.03 5.55 18.13
CA ALA A 211 23.19 6.53 17.44
C ALA A 211 23.16 6.37 15.90
N LYS A 212 24.11 5.65 15.31
CA LYS A 212 24.11 5.30 13.88
C LYS A 212 23.41 3.98 13.58
N ALA A 213 23.24 3.13 14.59
CA ALA A 213 22.59 1.83 14.50
C ALA A 213 21.09 1.89 14.86
N ALA A 214 20.67 2.92 15.58
CA ALA A 214 19.28 3.29 15.84
C ALA A 214 18.74 4.24 14.77
#